data_AF-A0A2K4HTV1-F1
#
_entry.id   AF-A0A2K4HTV1-F1
#
_cell.length_a   1.000
_cell.length_b   1.000
_cell.length_c   1.000
_cell.angle_alpha   90.00
_cell.angle_beta   90.00
_cell.angle_gamma   90.00
#
_symmetry.space_group_name_H-M   'P 1'
#
loop_
_entity.id
_entity.type
_entity.pdbx_description
1 polymer ?
#
loop_
_entity_poly.entity_id
_entity_poly.type
_entity_poly.pdbx_seq_one_letter_code
_entity_poly.pdbx_strand_id
1 'polypeptide(L)' 'MRTSTFARLAAAAAIVALAAPTLAKDAKSGPRYDTFGVDLTTQNKAIKPGDDFWTFANGAWDKRTQIAA' A
#
# COMPACT_ATOMS: atom_id res chain seq x y z
N MET A 1 1.19 53.39 3.43
CA MET A 1 2.20 52.34 3.18
C MET A 1 1.97 51.08 4.03
N ARG A 2 1.71 51.18 5.34
CA ARG A 2 1.53 50.00 6.24
C ARG A 2 0.29 49.15 5.92
N THR A 3 -0.82 49.79 5.53
CA THR A 3 -2.08 49.10 5.17
C THR A 3 -1.96 48.24 3.91
N SER A 4 -1.19 48.69 2.93
CA SER A 4 -0.89 47.95 1.69
C SER A 4 -0.04 46.71 1.96
N THR A 5 0.83 46.74 2.97
CA THR A 5 1.63 45.58 3.38
C THR A 5 0.75 44.51 4.02
N PHE A 6 -0.19 44.88 4.89
CA PHE A 6 -1.14 43.94 5.49
C PHE A 6 -2.06 43.30 4.45
N ALA A 7 -2.55 44.06 3.47
CA ALA A 7 -3.37 43.52 2.38
C ALA A 7 -2.60 42.51 1.51
N ARG A 8 -1.32 42.77 1.20
CA ARG A 8 -0.45 41.85 0.44
C ARG A 8 -0.15 40.57 1.22
N LEU A 9 0.07 40.67 2.52
CA LEU A 9 0.30 39.50 3.39
C LEU A 9 -0.96 38.63 3.50
N ALA A 10 -2.14 39.23 3.62
CA ALA A 10 -3.41 38.50 3.64
C ALA A 10 -3.67 37.77 2.31
N ALA A 11 -3.39 38.42 1.18
CA ALA A 11 -3.52 37.79 -0.14
C ALA A 11 -2.54 36.62 -0.32
N ALA A 12 -1.29 36.77 0.12
CA ALA A 12 -0.31 35.68 0.08
C ALA A 12 -0.73 34.48 0.96
N ALA A 13 -1.23 34.74 2.17
CA ALA A 13 -1.73 33.71 3.07
C ALA A 13 -2.94 32.96 2.46
N ALA A 14 -3.85 33.67 1.79
CA ALA A 14 -4.96 33.06 1.09
C ALA A 14 -4.50 32.14 -0.05
N ILE A 15 -3.53 32.57 -0.86
CA ILE A 15 -2.97 31.75 -1.95
C ILE A 15 -2.34 30.46 -1.41
N VAL A 16 -1.59 30.55 -0.31
CA VAL A 16 -1.00 29.36 0.35
C VAL A 16 -2.09 28.42 0.89
N ALA A 17 -3.15 28.96 1.50
CA ALA A 17 -4.25 28.16 2.03
C ALA A 17 -5.02 27.41 0.94
N LEU A 18 -5.23 28.02 -0.24
CA LEU A 18 -5.88 27.36 -1.37
C LEU A 18 -5.02 26.27 -2.03
N ALA A 19 -3.70 26.34 -1.93
CA ALA A 19 -2.77 25.35 -2.48
C ALA A 19 -2.49 24.16 -1.52
N ALA A 20 -2.92 24.25 -0.25
CA ALA A 20 -2.70 23.19 0.75
C ALA A 20 -3.24 21.80 0.34
N PRO A 21 -4.45 21.67 -0.26
CA PRO A 21 -4.98 20.35 -0.63
C PRO A 21 -4.22 19.67 -1.78
N THR A 22 -3.52 20.44 -2.63
CA THR A 22 -2.72 19.87 -3.72
C THR A 22 -1.39 19.31 -3.25
N LEU A 23 -0.90 19.73 -2.08
CA LEU A 23 0.33 19.23 -1.45
C LEU A 23 0.13 17.91 -0.69
N ALA A 24 -1.12 17.54 -0.37
CA ALA A 24 -1.46 16.33 0.38
C ALA A 24 -1.63 15.07 -0.51
N LYS A 25 -1.51 15.21 -1.83
CA LYS A 25 -1.83 14.13 -2.79
C LYS A 25 -0.80 13.00 -2.86
N ASP A 26 0.40 13.21 -2.32
CA ASP A 26 1.47 12.20 -2.34
C ASP A 26 1.46 11.27 -1.11
N ALA A 27 0.53 11.49 -0.17
CA ALA A 27 0.32 10.55 0.92
C ALA A 27 -0.31 9.28 0.34
N LYS A 28 0.51 8.22 0.20
CA LYS A 28 0.04 6.89 -0.19
C LYS A 28 -1.08 6.48 0.77
N SER A 29 -2.32 6.54 0.31
CA SER A 29 -3.47 6.16 1.13
C SER A 29 -3.51 4.64 1.25
N GLY A 30 -3.50 4.15 2.48
CA GLY A 30 -3.62 2.72 2.75
C GLY A 30 -2.75 2.25 3.91
N PRO A 31 -2.81 0.95 4.22
CA PRO A 31 -1.91 0.33 5.19
C PRO A 31 -0.45 0.61 4.84
N ARG A 32 0.37 0.86 5.86
CA ARG A 32 1.82 1.01 5.70
C ARG A 32 2.47 -0.27 5.16
N TYR A 33 1.89 -1.42 5.47
CA TYR A 33 2.33 -2.74 5.04
C TYR A 33 1.17 -3.44 4.35
N ASP A 34 1.46 -4.23 3.34
CA ASP A 34 0.47 -5.06 2.66
C ASP A 34 0.00 -6.23 3.55
N THR A 35 -0.76 -7.16 2.99
CA THR A 35 -1.21 -8.37 3.70
C THR A 35 -0.04 -9.13 4.31
N PHE A 36 -0.16 -9.51 5.59
CA PHE A 36 0.84 -10.27 6.34
C PHE A 36 0.21 -11.52 6.95
N GLY A 37 1.04 -12.54 7.21
CA GLY A 37 0.60 -13.82 7.76
C GLY A 37 0.83 -14.98 6.79
N VAL A 38 -0.01 -16.00 6.86
CA VAL A 38 0.07 -17.19 6.01
C VAL A 38 -0.69 -16.94 4.71
N ASP A 39 -0.01 -17.09 3.56
CA ASP A 39 -0.65 -17.07 2.24
C ASP A 39 -1.38 -18.40 1.99
N LEU A 40 -2.70 -18.41 2.05
CA LEU A 40 -3.51 -19.62 1.83
C LEU A 40 -3.65 -19.99 0.36
N THR A 41 -3.18 -19.15 -0.58
CA THR A 41 -3.23 -19.44 -2.03
C THR A 41 -2.15 -20.43 -2.47
N THR A 42 -1.18 -20.73 -1.61
CA THR A 42 -0.13 -21.73 -1.87
C THR A 42 -0.61 -23.16 -1.66
N GLN A 43 -1.74 -23.34 -0.96
CA GLN A 43 -2.22 -24.64 -0.54
C GLN A 43 -2.84 -25.47 -1.67
N ASN A 44 -2.59 -26.77 -1.67
CA ASN A 44 -3.32 -27.75 -2.45
C ASN A 44 -4.33 -28.51 -1.56
N LYS A 45 -5.58 -28.06 -1.56
CA LYS A 45 -6.66 -28.63 -0.73
C LYS A 45 -7.18 -30.00 -1.19
N ALA A 46 -6.67 -30.53 -2.30
CA ALA A 46 -6.97 -31.91 -2.71
C ALA A 46 -6.18 -32.94 -1.87
N ILE A 47 -5.10 -32.52 -1.21
CA ILE A 47 -4.26 -33.38 -0.36
C ILE A 47 -4.67 -33.20 1.10
N LYS A 48 -4.88 -34.30 1.81
CA LYS A 48 -5.11 -34.24 3.24
C LYS A 48 -3.82 -33.84 3.94
N PRO A 49 -3.85 -32.89 4.89
CA PRO A 49 -2.63 -32.46 5.60
C PRO A 49 -1.89 -33.58 6.33
N GLY A 50 -2.60 -34.63 6.74
CA GLY A 50 -2.01 -35.78 7.44
C GLY A 50 -1.34 -36.81 6.51
N ASP A 51 -1.66 -36.81 5.22
CA ASP A 51 -1.05 -37.73 4.24
C ASP A 51 0.28 -37.15 3.74
N ASP A 52 0.27 -35.86 3.37
CA ASP A 52 1.46 -35.09 3.01
C ASP A 52 1.24 -33.60 3.30
N PHE A 53 1.84 -33.13 4.39
CA PHE A 53 1.71 -31.75 4.81
C PHE A 53 2.43 -30.77 3.88
N TRP A 54 3.57 -31.17 3.28
CA TRP A 54 4.30 -30.30 2.36
C TRP A 54 3.41 -29.97 1.17
N THR A 55 2.86 -31.00 0.51
CA THR A 55 2.05 -30.82 -0.69
C THR A 55 0.75 -30.10 -0.38
N PHE A 56 0.13 -30.39 0.77
CA PHE A 56 -1.01 -29.60 1.22
C PHE A 56 -0.68 -28.11 1.37
N ALA A 57 0.43 -27.76 2.03
CA ALA A 57 0.77 -26.36 2.32
C ALA A 57 1.29 -25.58 1.11
N ASN A 58 2.04 -26.23 0.22
CA ASN A 58 2.83 -25.55 -0.82
C ASN A 58 2.53 -26.03 -2.25
N GLY A 59 1.67 -27.04 -2.46
CA GLY A 59 1.50 -27.68 -3.76
C GLY A 59 0.97 -26.75 -4.88
N ALA A 60 0.21 -25.71 -4.56
CA ALA A 60 -0.20 -24.73 -5.57
C ALA A 60 0.91 -23.72 -5.91
N TRP A 61 1.84 -23.47 -4.98
CA TRP A 61 3.06 -22.71 -5.25
C TRP A 61 4.01 -23.53 -6.12
N ASP A 62 4.23 -24.80 -5.77
CA ASP A 62 5.09 -25.73 -6.52
C ASP A 62 4.69 -25.79 -7.99
N LYS A 63 3.40 -25.96 -8.24
CA LYS A 63 2.83 -26.06 -9.59
C LYS A 63 3.04 -24.80 -10.43
N ARG A 64 3.07 -23.61 -9.82
CA ARG A 64 3.09 -22.32 -10.55
C ARG A 64 4.45 -21.63 -10.55
N THR A 65 5.41 -22.12 -9.77
CA THR A 65 6.67 -21.42 -9.55
C THR A 65 7.80 -22.13 -10.27
N GLN A 66 8.34 -21.48 -11.29
CA GLN A 66 9.53 -21.95 -11.99
C GLN A 66 10.79 -21.57 -11.19
N ILE A 67 11.68 -22.55 -10.98
CA ILE A 67 12.99 -22.31 -10.37
C ILE A 67 13.89 -21.63 -11.41
N ALA A 68 14.55 -20.53 -11.03
CA ALA A 68 15.49 -19.84 -11.89
C ALA A 68 16.68 -20.75 -12.24
N ALA A 69 17.15 -20.66 -13.49
CA ALA A 69 18.30 -21.43 -13.98
C ALA A 69 19.64 -20.85 -13.52
#